data_AF-A0A285AZ51-F1
#
_entry.id   AF-A0A285AZ51-F1
#
_cell.length_a   1.000
_cell.length_b   1.000
_cell.length_c   1.000
_cell.angle_alpha   90.00
_cell.angle_beta   90.00
_cell.angle_gamma   90.00
#
_symmetry.space_group_name_H-M   'P 1'
#
loop_
_entity.id
_entity.type
_entity.pdbx_description
1 polymer ?
#
loop_
_entity_poly.entity_id
_entity_poly.type
_entity_poly.pdbx_seq_one_letter_code
_entity_poly.pdbx_strand_id
1 'polypeptide(L)'
;MIKTHELIALAQYITKIMSFYPNKTVDYALDDILRLLEEKHKISKSISSSKKRLKEEPTTIANNETHAQLTEFVGQMKSLSIDEINKNLSDELLFPTVQSLKRLADMIGIKSTSRQNRDVIIMNIIKTIERRRMDMTISDKDK
;
A
#
# COMPACT_ATOMS: atom_id res chain seq x y z
N MET A 1 33.22 -27.58 -15.16
CA MET A 1 33.69 -27.88 -13.79
C MET A 1 33.38 -26.65 -12.95
N ILE A 2 32.44 -26.73 -12.01
CA ILE A 2 32.11 -25.60 -11.13
C ILE A 2 33.37 -25.27 -10.33
N LYS A 3 33.80 -24.02 -10.35
CA LYS A 3 34.99 -23.60 -9.60
C LYS A 3 34.63 -23.53 -8.11
N THR A 4 35.54 -23.91 -7.22
CA THR A 4 35.29 -23.93 -5.76
C THR A 4 34.71 -22.61 -5.22
N HIS A 5 35.11 -21.47 -5.79
CA HIS A 5 34.56 -20.16 -5.44
C HIS A 5 33.06 -19.98 -5.75
N GLU A 6 32.56 -20.58 -6.84
CA GLU A 6 31.15 -20.54 -7.23
C GLU A 6 30.31 -21.36 -6.25
N LEU A 7 30.85 -22.49 -5.77
CA LEU A 7 30.18 -23.33 -4.78
C LEU A 7 30.06 -22.62 -3.42
N ILE A 8 31.12 -21.92 -3.01
CA ILE A 8 31.12 -21.11 -1.78
C ILE A 8 30.11 -19.96 -1.91
N ALA A 9 30.11 -19.26 -3.03
CA ALA A 9 29.15 -18.18 -3.28
C ALA A 9 27.71 -18.70 -3.25
N LEU A 10 27.45 -19.85 -3.88
CA LEU A 10 26.13 -20.50 -3.86
C LEU A 10 25.69 -20.84 -2.44
N ALA A 11 26.57 -21.44 -1.63
CA ALA A 11 26.27 -21.76 -0.24
C ALA A 11 25.95 -20.51 0.59
N GLN A 12 26.69 -19.41 0.39
CA GLN A 12 26.41 -18.14 1.06
C GLN A 12 25.04 -17.57 0.68
N TYR A 13 24.66 -17.65 -0.61
CA TYR A 13 23.34 -17.23 -1.05
C TYR A 13 22.23 -18.09 -0.45
N ILE A 14 22.41 -19.41 -0.41
CA ILE A 14 21.44 -20.32 0.19
C ILE A 14 21.27 -20.01 1.68
N THR A 15 22.35 -19.85 2.43
CA THR A 15 22.31 -19.48 3.86
C THR A 15 21.58 -18.15 4.08
N LYS A 16 21.85 -17.16 3.23
CA LYS A 16 21.17 -15.86 3.28
C LYS A 16 19.67 -16.01 3.03
N ILE A 17 19.26 -16.80 2.05
CA ILE A 17 17.83 -17.08 1.78
C ILE A 17 17.21 -17.78 2.99
N MET A 18 17.84 -18.83 3.51
CA MET A 18 17.33 -19.61 4.64
C MET A 18 17.23 -18.79 5.94
N SER A 19 18.01 -17.73 6.11
CA SER A 19 17.86 -16.82 7.27
C SER A 19 16.50 -16.11 7.33
N PHE A 20 15.81 -15.95 6.20
CA PHE A 20 14.46 -15.40 6.14
C PHE A 20 13.37 -16.46 6.45
N TYR A 21 13.76 -17.74 6.55
CA TYR A 21 12.86 -18.88 6.77
C TYR A 21 13.28 -19.71 7.99
N PRO A 22 13.26 -19.14 9.22
CA PRO A 22 13.66 -19.86 10.42
C PRO A 22 12.74 -21.06 10.67
N ASN A 23 13.33 -22.21 11.02
CA ASN A 23 12.63 -23.47 11.29
C ASN A 23 11.78 -24.01 10.13
N LYS A 24 12.11 -23.64 8.89
CA LYS A 24 11.46 -24.17 7.68
C LYS A 24 12.46 -25.02 6.89
N THR A 25 11.92 -25.96 6.12
CA THR A 25 12.71 -26.77 5.19
C THR A 25 13.10 -25.96 3.96
N VAL A 26 14.16 -26.38 3.29
CA VAL A 26 14.60 -25.76 2.02
C VAL A 26 13.49 -25.84 0.98
N ASP A 27 12.77 -26.97 0.91
CA ASP A 27 11.66 -27.17 -0.02
C ASP A 27 10.57 -26.11 0.17
N TYR A 28 10.23 -25.80 1.43
CA TYR A 28 9.25 -24.76 1.74
C TYR A 28 9.71 -23.38 1.26
N ALA A 29 10.98 -23.02 1.49
CA ALA A 29 11.51 -21.73 1.05
C ALA A 29 11.53 -21.61 -0.48
N LEU A 30 11.86 -22.69 -1.20
CA LEU A 30 11.86 -22.71 -2.66
C LEU A 30 10.44 -22.62 -3.24
N ASP A 31 9.48 -23.34 -2.67
CA ASP A 31 8.07 -23.28 -3.08
C ASP A 31 7.47 -21.89 -2.85
N ASP A 32 7.81 -21.24 -1.73
CA ASP A 32 7.36 -19.88 -1.43
C ASP A 32 7.96 -18.87 -2.41
N ILE A 33 9.26 -18.98 -2.72
CA ILE A 33 9.90 -18.15 -3.74
C ILE A 33 9.26 -18.36 -5.12
N LEU A 34 8.94 -19.60 -5.48
CA LEU A 34 8.23 -19.91 -6.74
C LEU A 34 6.85 -19.25 -6.77
N ARG A 35 6.07 -19.33 -5.69
CA ARG A 35 4.76 -18.67 -5.57
C ARG A 35 4.88 -17.15 -5.70
N LEU A 36 5.83 -16.53 -5.02
CA LEU A 36 6.08 -15.09 -5.13
C LEU A 36 6.44 -14.67 -6.56
N LEU A 37 7.24 -15.49 -7.27
CA LEU A 37 7.58 -15.25 -8.66
C LEU A 37 6.38 -15.42 -9.59
N GLU A 38 5.54 -16.43 -9.37
CA GLU A 38 4.31 -16.64 -10.13
C GLU A 38 3.30 -15.52 -9.93
N GLU A 39 3.11 -15.06 -8.70
CA GLU A 39 2.26 -13.91 -8.37
C GLU A 39 2.78 -12.64 -9.06
N LYS A 40 4.08 -12.36 -8.97
CA LYS A 40 4.72 -11.25 -9.68
C LYS A 40 4.55 -11.37 -11.20
N HIS A 41 4.63 -12.58 -11.75
CA HIS A 41 4.47 -12.81 -13.19
C HIS A 41 3.01 -12.69 -13.66
N LYS A 42 2.03 -13.05 -12.82
CA LYS A 42 0.60 -12.81 -13.05
C LYS A 42 0.29 -11.31 -13.04
N ILE A 43 0.85 -10.56 -12.08
CA ILE A 43 0.74 -9.10 -12.02
C ILE A 43 1.35 -8.46 -13.28
N SER A 44 2.55 -8.88 -13.67
CA SER A 44 3.25 -8.34 -14.86
C SER A 44 2.55 -8.66 -16.20
N LYS A 45 1.98 -9.87 -16.37
CA LYS A 45 1.19 -10.22 -17.57
C LYS A 45 -0.14 -9.45 -17.65
N SER A 46 -0.73 -9.07 -16.52
CA SER A 46 -1.90 -8.18 -16.50
C SER A 46 -1.57 -6.74 -16.94
N ILE A 47 -0.30 -6.32 -16.76
CA ILE A 47 0.18 -4.98 -17.10
C ILE A 47 0.65 -4.90 -18.58
N SER A 48 1.17 -5.99 -19.18
CA SER A 48 1.65 -5.93 -20.58
C SER A 48 0.56 -6.13 -21.64
N SER A 49 -0.60 -6.71 -21.26
CA SER A 49 -1.75 -6.90 -22.16
C SER A 49 -2.69 -5.69 -22.22
N SER A 50 -2.44 -4.66 -21.41
CA SER A 50 -3.27 -3.43 -21.32
C SER A 50 -2.70 -2.25 -22.12
N LYS A 51 -2.15 -2.51 -23.32
CA LYS A 51 -2.03 -1.52 -24.41
C LYS A 51 -3.19 -1.66 -25.40
N LYS A 52 -4.44 -1.49 -24.94
CA LYS A 52 -5.52 -1.05 -25.83
C LYS A 52 -6.76 -0.61 -25.03
N ARG A 53 -7.06 0.67 -25.24
CA ARG A 53 -8.36 1.33 -25.11
C ARG A 53 -8.86 1.65 -23.71
N LEU A 54 -8.94 2.96 -23.49
CA LEU A 54 -9.95 3.61 -22.67
C LEU A 54 -11.29 2.86 -22.78
N LYS A 55 -11.85 2.48 -21.63
CA LYS A 55 -13.26 2.65 -21.27
C LYS A 55 -13.39 2.48 -19.76
N GLU A 56 -14.29 3.28 -19.21
CA GLU A 56 -14.61 3.43 -17.80
C GLU A 56 -15.18 2.12 -17.19
N GLU A 57 -14.89 1.97 -15.88
CA GLU A 57 -15.54 1.11 -14.87
C GLU A 57 -15.44 -0.44 -14.96
N PRO A 58 -15.70 -1.16 -13.85
CA PRO A 58 -15.11 -1.02 -12.53
C PRO A 58 -14.58 -2.39 -12.05
N THR A 59 -13.29 -2.53 -11.75
CA THR A 59 -12.77 -3.79 -11.20
C THR A 59 -12.96 -3.84 -9.68
N THR A 60 -14.22 -4.05 -9.26
CA THR A 60 -14.50 -4.94 -8.14
C THR A 60 -13.91 -6.30 -8.50
N ILE A 61 -12.94 -6.79 -7.75
CA ILE A 61 -12.99 -8.03 -6.96
C ILE A 61 -11.52 -8.30 -6.60
N ALA A 62 -10.99 -7.59 -5.61
CA ALA A 62 -9.70 -7.88 -4.94
C ALA A 62 -9.46 -7.02 -3.69
N ASN A 63 -10.21 -5.92 -3.50
CA ASN A 63 -9.90 -4.91 -2.47
C ASN A 63 -10.92 -4.85 -1.31
N ASN A 64 -11.88 -5.77 -1.16
CA ASN A 64 -13.02 -5.52 -0.27
C ASN A 64 -12.61 -5.34 1.21
N GLU A 65 -11.64 -6.08 1.72
CA GLU A 65 -11.14 -5.91 3.09
C GLU A 65 -10.37 -4.60 3.26
N THR A 66 -9.44 -4.27 2.35
CA THR A 66 -8.65 -3.04 2.44
C THR A 66 -9.51 -1.80 2.20
N HIS A 67 -10.50 -1.88 1.31
CA HIS A 67 -11.43 -0.79 1.03
C HIS A 67 -12.41 -0.59 2.19
N ALA A 68 -12.87 -1.66 2.85
CA ALA A 68 -13.69 -1.57 4.06
C ALA A 68 -12.92 -0.93 5.22
N GLN A 69 -11.67 -1.37 5.46
CA GLN A 69 -10.80 -0.78 6.49
C GLN A 69 -10.50 0.69 6.23
N LEU A 70 -10.23 1.08 4.98
CA LEU A 70 -10.03 2.48 4.64
C LEU A 70 -11.32 3.30 4.77
N THR A 71 -12.47 2.74 4.43
CA THR A 71 -13.77 3.42 4.59
C THR A 71 -14.09 3.63 6.07
N GLU A 72 -13.84 2.63 6.90
CA GLU A 72 -13.97 2.72 8.35
C GLU A 72 -13.03 3.78 8.93
N PHE A 73 -11.78 3.79 8.47
CA PHE A 73 -10.79 4.80 8.87
C PHE A 73 -11.23 6.22 8.49
N VAL A 74 -11.80 6.43 7.28
CA VAL A 74 -12.40 7.73 6.90
C VAL A 74 -13.55 8.13 7.82
N GLY A 75 -14.33 7.17 8.32
CA GLY A 75 -15.35 7.41 9.33
C GLY A 75 -14.74 7.86 10.66
N GLN A 76 -13.72 7.14 11.14
CA GLN A 76 -13.01 7.43 12.39
C GLN A 76 -12.20 8.74 12.36
N MET A 77 -11.76 9.18 11.17
CA MET A 77 -11.10 10.47 10.98
C MET A 77 -11.93 11.67 11.44
N LYS A 78 -13.26 11.53 11.62
CA LYS A 78 -14.08 12.62 12.17
C LYS A 78 -13.90 12.80 13.68
N SER A 79 -13.63 11.71 14.41
CA SER A 79 -13.51 11.69 15.87
C SER A 79 -12.07 11.75 16.38
N LEU A 80 -11.10 11.29 15.60
CA LEU A 80 -9.69 11.27 16.00
C LEU A 80 -9.07 12.67 16.10
N SER A 81 -8.03 12.86 16.91
CA SER A 81 -7.22 14.09 16.86
C SER A 81 -6.40 14.16 15.57
N ILE A 82 -5.96 15.37 15.19
CA ILE A 82 -5.10 15.55 14.00
C ILE A 82 -3.76 14.82 14.17
N ASP A 83 -3.21 14.80 15.38
CA ASP A 83 -1.97 14.08 15.70
C ASP A 83 -2.12 12.56 15.55
N GLU A 84 -3.25 12.00 15.97
CA GLU A 84 -3.55 10.58 15.78
C GLU A 84 -3.74 10.23 14.30
N ILE A 85 -4.42 11.10 13.54
CA ILE A 85 -4.56 10.93 12.09
C ILE A 85 -3.18 10.93 11.43
N ASN A 86 -2.31 11.88 11.79
CA ASN A 86 -0.95 11.95 11.25
C ASN A 86 -0.13 10.70 11.60
N LYS A 87 -0.23 10.23 12.85
CA LYS A 87 0.43 9.00 13.31
C LYS A 87 -0.04 7.79 12.51
N ASN A 88 -1.35 7.64 12.32
CA ASN A 88 -1.93 6.51 11.59
C ASN A 88 -1.62 6.55 10.10
N LEU A 89 -1.57 7.73 9.49
CA LEU A 89 -1.18 7.92 8.08
C LEU A 89 0.31 7.67 7.84
N SER A 90 1.13 7.96 8.85
CA SER A 90 2.58 7.74 8.81
C SER A 90 2.93 6.27 9.01
N ASP A 91 2.10 5.51 9.71
CA ASP A 91 2.30 4.08 9.97
C ASP A 91 2.41 3.27 8.67
N GLU A 92 3.54 2.59 8.50
CA GLU A 92 3.83 1.74 7.35
C GLU A 92 3.01 0.44 7.38
N LEU A 93 2.53 -0.01 8.55
CA LEU A 93 1.68 -1.19 8.66
C LEU A 93 0.28 -0.92 8.11
N LEU A 94 -0.26 0.28 8.36
CA LEU A 94 -1.58 0.70 7.87
C LEU A 94 -1.52 1.19 6.42
N PHE A 95 -0.44 1.91 6.08
CA PHE A 95 -0.24 2.46 4.75
C PHE A 95 1.14 2.09 4.20
N PRO A 96 1.34 0.84 3.73
CA PRO A 96 2.66 0.39 3.26
C PRO A 96 3.07 1.01 1.92
N THR A 97 2.11 1.57 1.16
CA THR A 97 2.39 2.09 -0.18
C THR A 97 1.85 3.51 -0.36
N VAL A 98 2.49 4.27 -1.25
CA VAL A 98 1.98 5.58 -1.69
C VAL A 98 0.59 5.44 -2.34
N GLN A 99 0.31 4.29 -2.98
CA GLN A 99 -0.97 4.04 -3.64
C GLN A 99 -2.12 3.86 -2.65
N SER A 100 -1.90 3.25 -1.47
CA SER A 100 -2.95 3.16 -0.44
C SER A 100 -3.32 4.53 0.12
N LEU A 101 -2.34 5.42 0.30
CA LEU A 101 -2.60 6.82 0.67
C LEU A 101 -3.34 7.59 -0.43
N LYS A 102 -2.99 7.37 -1.70
CA LYS A 102 -3.72 7.98 -2.83
C LYS A 102 -5.18 7.51 -2.88
N ARG A 103 -5.44 6.23 -2.66
CA ARG A 103 -6.82 5.70 -2.59
C ARG A 103 -7.60 6.36 -1.45
N LEU A 104 -6.99 6.52 -0.28
CA LEU A 104 -7.60 7.23 0.85
C LEU A 104 -7.89 8.70 0.50
N ALA A 105 -6.92 9.37 -0.12
CA ALA A 105 -7.06 10.74 -0.59
C ALA A 105 -8.24 10.87 -1.59
N ASP A 106 -8.37 9.94 -2.53
CA ASP A 106 -9.46 9.91 -3.49
C ASP A 106 -10.83 9.71 -2.80
N MET A 107 -10.92 8.84 -1.78
CA MET A 107 -12.15 8.65 -0.99
C MET A 107 -12.59 9.91 -0.23
N ILE A 108 -11.63 10.74 0.19
CA ILE A 108 -11.95 12.04 0.79
C ILE A 108 -12.00 13.17 -0.26
N GLY A 109 -11.98 12.87 -1.55
CA GLY A 109 -12.16 13.83 -2.63
C GLY A 109 -10.92 14.66 -3.00
N ILE A 110 -9.72 14.23 -2.60
CA ILE A 110 -8.45 14.85 -2.95
C ILE A 110 -7.85 14.11 -4.15
N LYS A 111 -7.81 14.78 -5.31
CA LYS A 111 -7.11 14.24 -6.48
C LYS A 111 -5.60 14.34 -6.29
N SER A 112 -4.96 13.20 -6.09
CA SER A 112 -3.50 13.12 -5.97
C SER A 112 -2.84 13.09 -7.35
N THR A 113 -1.74 13.84 -7.53
CA THR A 113 -0.98 13.79 -8.78
C THR A 113 0.02 12.62 -8.78
N SER A 114 0.38 12.13 -9.97
CA SER A 114 1.24 10.95 -10.09
C SER A 114 2.60 11.11 -9.38
N ARG A 115 3.17 12.34 -9.38
CA ARG A 115 4.52 12.65 -8.88
C ARG A 115 4.60 13.05 -7.40
N GLN A 116 3.51 12.98 -6.64
CA GLN A 116 3.53 13.36 -5.22
C GLN A 116 4.23 12.31 -4.35
N ASN A 117 5.09 12.80 -3.45
CA ASN A 117 5.71 12.01 -2.39
C ASN A 117 4.71 11.70 -1.27
N ARG A 118 4.97 10.65 -0.48
CA ARG A 118 4.18 10.20 0.68
C ARG A 118 3.82 11.37 1.60
N ASP A 119 4.81 12.13 2.07
CA ASP A 119 4.60 13.22 3.03
C ASP A 119 3.68 14.32 2.49
N VAL A 120 3.78 14.59 1.18
CA VAL A 120 2.92 15.57 0.51
C VAL A 120 1.47 15.11 0.50
N ILE A 121 1.23 13.81 0.29
CA ILE A 121 -0.12 13.23 0.29
C ILE A 121 -0.69 13.26 1.70
N ILE A 122 0.08 12.85 2.71
CA ILE A 122 -0.31 12.90 4.13
C ILE A 122 -0.67 14.34 4.53
N MET A 123 0.19 15.31 4.22
CA MET A 123 -0.06 16.72 4.50
C MET A 123 -1.36 17.21 3.85
N ASN A 124 -1.61 16.83 2.60
CA ASN A 124 -2.84 17.24 1.90
C ASN A 124 -4.09 16.64 2.57
N ILE A 125 -4.04 15.35 2.95
CA ILE A 125 -5.11 14.68 3.69
C ILE A 125 -5.42 15.43 4.99
N ILE A 126 -4.39 15.73 5.79
CA ILE A 126 -4.53 16.45 7.06
C ILE A 126 -5.17 17.82 6.84
N LYS A 127 -4.63 18.63 5.92
CA LYS A 127 -5.15 19.98 5.63
C LYS A 127 -6.62 19.96 5.20
N THR A 128 -7.03 18.96 4.42
CA THR A 128 -8.43 18.82 3.99
C THR A 128 -9.34 18.47 5.16
N ILE A 129 -8.90 17.60 6.08
CA ILE A 129 -9.67 17.25 7.28
C ILE A 129 -9.81 18.46 8.20
N GLU A 130 -8.71 19.18 8.47
CA GLU A 130 -8.71 20.40 9.27
C GLU A 130 -9.68 21.44 8.71
N ARG A 131 -9.62 21.70 7.40
CA ARG A 131 -10.54 22.63 6.73
C ARG A 131 -11.99 22.22 6.95
N ARG A 132 -12.34 20.95 6.74
CA ARG A 132 -13.70 20.45 6.95
C ARG A 132 -14.19 20.62 8.38
N ARG A 133 -13.31 20.41 9.37
CA ARG A 133 -13.66 20.62 10.79
C ARG A 133 -13.92 22.10 11.10
N MET A 134 -13.10 22.99 10.55
CA MET A 134 -13.30 24.43 10.68
C MET A 134 -14.63 24.84 10.06
N ASP A 135 -14.92 24.40 8.83
CA ASP A 135 -16.17 24.70 8.12
C ASP A 135 -17.40 24.21 8.92
N MET A 136 -17.33 23.02 9.53
CA MET A 136 -18.37 22.49 10.42
C MET A 136 -18.58 23.36 11.67
N THR A 137 -17.47 23.79 12.31
CA THR A 137 -17.52 24.59 13.54
C THR A 137 -18.08 25.99 13.28
N ILE A 138 -17.83 26.56 12.09
CA ILE A 138 -18.40 27.87 11.68
C ILE A 138 -19.89 27.72 11.41
N SER A 139 -20.29 26.70 10.63
CA SER A 139 -21.70 26.46 10.30
C SER A 139 -22.60 26.17 11.51
N ASP A 140 -22.04 25.61 12.60
CA ASP A 140 -22.80 25.34 13.83
C ASP A 140 -23.00 26.60 14.69
N LYS A 141 -22.16 27.63 14.52
CA LYS A 141 -22.30 28.93 15.19
C LYS A 141 -23.31 29.86 14.52
N ASP A 142 -23.62 29.63 13.25
CA ASP A 142 -24.60 30.40 12.47
C ASP A 142 -26.04 29.86 12.63
N LYS A 143 -26.26 28.87 13.50
CA LYS A 143 -27.56 28.31 13.89
C LYS A 143 -28.00 28.78 15.27
#